data_AF-A0AAE0Z619-F1
#
_entry.id   AF-A0AAE0Z619-F1
#
_cell.length_a   1.000
_cell.length_b   1.000
_cell.length_c   1.000
_cell.angle_alpha   90.00
_cell.angle_beta   90.00
_cell.angle_gamma   90.00
#
_symmetry.space_group_name_H-M   'P 1'
#
loop_
_entity.id
_entity.type
_entity.pdbx_description
1 polymer ?
#
loop_
_entity_poly.entity_id
_entity_poly.type
_entity_poly.pdbx_seq_one_letter_code
_entity_poly.pdbx_strand_id
1 'polypeptide(L)'
;MTSLRMSTSSRRLGLRQMHSWKESKMKQQKTNVSPLRLTTQQMDGLIIKRTARHLYQARSELSISDGLLLKGDRIIIPATLQKEVLGRIHQGHFGITKCRERAASSVWWPGINKDISALIGKCRVCQEKQSS
;
A
#
# COMPACT_ATOMS: atom_id res chain seq x y z
N MET A 1 -53.95 32.77 -2.13
CA MET A 1 -53.29 34.02 -1.68
C MET A 1 -52.51 33.64 -0.42
N THR A 2 -51.19 33.70 -0.30
CA THR A 2 -50.20 34.51 -1.01
C THR A 2 -48.84 33.80 -0.90
N SER A 3 -48.07 33.94 -1.97
CA SER A 3 -46.65 33.62 -2.12
C SER A 3 -45.80 34.15 -0.96
N LEU A 4 -44.68 33.46 -0.69
CA LEU A 4 -43.43 34.14 -0.34
C LEU A 4 -42.23 33.28 -0.79
N ARG A 5 -41.57 33.76 -1.84
CA ARG A 5 -40.19 33.42 -2.22
C ARG A 5 -39.25 34.49 -1.66
N MET A 6 -37.99 34.08 -1.42
CA MET A 6 -36.70 34.67 -1.86
C MET A 6 -35.64 34.34 -0.77
N SER A 7 -34.62 33.49 -1.04
CA SER A 7 -33.27 33.83 -1.55
C SER A 7 -32.45 34.69 -0.55
N THR A 8 -31.20 34.43 -0.15
CA THR A 8 -29.99 33.93 -0.85
C THR A 8 -28.90 33.41 0.13
N SER A 9 -28.02 32.53 -0.38
CA SER A 9 -26.54 32.45 -0.24
C SER A 9 -25.83 32.76 1.09
N SER A 10 -25.01 31.82 1.60
CA SER A 10 -23.56 32.06 1.76
C SER A 10 -22.78 30.77 2.11
N ARG A 11 -21.61 30.62 1.50
CA ARG A 11 -20.66 29.50 1.63
C ARG A 11 -20.03 29.47 3.03
N ARG A 12 -19.81 28.28 3.58
CA ARG A 12 -18.64 27.99 4.41
C ARG A 12 -18.22 26.52 4.27
N LEU A 13 -16.94 26.36 3.96
CA LEU A 13 -16.21 25.11 3.76
C LEU A 13 -16.31 24.18 4.97
N GLY A 14 -16.34 22.87 4.73
CA GLY A 14 -16.27 21.86 5.78
C GLY A 14 -15.87 20.52 5.20
N LEU A 15 -14.56 20.32 5.03
CA LEU A 15 -13.94 19.00 4.86
C LEU A 15 -14.54 17.98 5.85
N ARG A 16 -15.09 16.88 5.31
CA ARG A 16 -15.38 15.56 5.93
C ARG A 16 -16.51 14.99 5.07
N GLN A 17 -16.34 13.93 4.31
CA GLN A 17 -16.64 12.59 4.81
C GLN A 17 -16.09 11.54 3.83
N MET A 18 -14.77 11.51 3.69
CA MET A 18 -14.03 10.33 3.22
C MET A 18 -13.90 9.26 4.33
N HIS A 19 -14.91 9.20 5.22
CA HIS A 19 -15.00 8.31 6.37
C HIS A 19 -16.05 7.21 6.19
N SER A 20 -16.91 7.30 5.18
CA SER A 20 -17.98 6.31 4.95
C SER A 20 -17.48 5.01 4.29
N TRP A 21 -16.40 5.06 3.51
CA TRP A 21 -15.87 3.85 2.84
C TRP A 21 -15.20 2.85 3.79
N LYS A 22 -14.79 3.29 5.00
CA LYS A 22 -14.11 2.44 5.99
C LYS A 22 -15.04 1.68 6.93
N GLU A 23 -16.30 2.10 7.10
CA GLU A 23 -17.19 1.47 8.09
C GLU A 23 -17.99 0.29 7.53
N SER A 24 -18.42 0.38 6.27
CA SER A 24 -19.39 -0.56 5.70
C SER A 24 -18.83 -1.95 5.40
N LYS A 25 -17.49 -2.11 5.33
CA LYS A 25 -16.83 -3.43 5.16
C LYS A 25 -16.36 -4.06 6.47
N MET A 26 -16.44 -3.36 7.61
CA MET A 26 -15.84 -3.80 8.88
C MET A 26 -16.87 -4.36 9.89
N LYS A 27 -18.18 -4.25 9.61
CA LYS A 27 -19.25 -4.73 10.51
C LYS A 27 -19.78 -6.14 10.20
N GLN A 28 -19.51 -6.70 9.02
CA GLN A 28 -19.96 -8.06 8.66
C GLN A 28 -18.96 -9.18 8.98
N GLN A 29 -17.80 -8.83 9.54
CA GLN A 29 -16.75 -9.80 9.90
C GLN A 29 -16.39 -9.68 11.39
N LYS A 30 -17.42 -9.65 12.24
CA LYS A 30 -17.28 -9.74 13.69
C LYS A 30 -17.98 -11.00 14.19
N THR A 31 -17.46 -12.16 13.82
CA THR A 31 -17.74 -13.41 14.53
C THR A 31 -16.44 -14.20 14.71
N ASN A 32 -15.92 -14.13 15.94
CA ASN A 32 -15.23 -15.20 16.66
C ASN A 32 -13.84 -15.68 16.17
N VAL A 33 -12.87 -14.76 16.17
CA VAL A 33 -11.44 -15.10 16.37
C VAL A 33 -10.76 -13.95 17.13
N SER A 34 -10.01 -14.28 18.18
CA SER A 34 -9.35 -13.34 19.08
C SER A 34 -8.36 -12.40 18.34
N PRO A 35 -8.25 -11.10 18.67
CA PRO A 35 -7.73 -10.09 17.73
C PRO A 35 -6.20 -10.04 17.52
N LEU A 36 -5.39 -10.90 18.15
CA LEU A 36 -3.92 -10.72 18.16
C LEU A 36 -3.12 -11.96 17.72
N ARG A 37 -3.73 -12.93 17.04
CA ARG A 37 -3.05 -14.19 16.67
C ARG A 37 -3.12 -14.58 15.19
N LEU A 38 -3.48 -13.64 14.30
CA LEU A 38 -3.66 -13.92 12.87
C LEU A 38 -2.57 -13.32 11.95
N THR A 39 -1.54 -12.68 12.46
CA THR A 39 -0.48 -12.09 11.61
C THR A 39 0.80 -12.92 11.57
N THR A 40 1.08 -13.73 12.60
CA THR A 40 2.29 -14.56 12.64
C THR A 40 2.16 -15.79 11.73
N GLN A 41 1.03 -16.49 11.78
CA GLN A 41 0.86 -17.82 11.17
C GLN A 41 0.88 -17.84 9.63
N GLN A 42 0.73 -16.70 8.95
CA GLN A 42 0.82 -16.60 7.48
C GLN A 42 2.16 -16.06 6.97
N MET A 43 3.03 -15.55 7.83
CA MET A 43 4.36 -15.05 7.43
C MET A 43 5.46 -16.13 7.47
N ASP A 44 5.23 -17.24 8.18
CA ASP A 44 6.29 -18.14 8.63
C ASP A 44 6.89 -19.09 7.57
N GLY A 45 6.24 -19.32 6.42
CA GLY A 45 6.71 -20.33 5.44
C GLY A 45 7.31 -19.79 4.14
N LEU A 46 6.70 -18.75 3.56
CA LEU A 46 7.02 -18.31 2.20
C LEU A 46 8.04 -17.19 2.11
N ILE A 47 8.20 -16.38 3.16
CA ILE A 47 9.24 -15.33 3.19
C ILE A 47 10.63 -15.99 3.11
N ILE A 48 10.81 -17.12 3.79
CA ILE A 48 12.15 -17.62 4.14
C ILE A 48 12.88 -18.25 2.95
N LYS A 49 12.25 -19.10 2.11
CA LYS A 49 13.03 -19.92 1.15
C LYS A 49 13.81 -19.14 0.07
N ARG A 50 13.27 -18.06 -0.49
CA ARG A 50 13.95 -17.29 -1.56
C ARG A 50 14.70 -16.05 -1.08
N THR A 51 14.30 -15.49 0.07
CA THR A 51 14.86 -14.22 0.56
C THR A 51 15.76 -14.37 1.78
N ALA A 52 15.87 -15.56 2.38
CA ALA A 52 16.67 -15.82 3.59
C ALA A 52 18.09 -15.27 3.50
N ARG A 53 18.79 -15.44 2.36
CA ARG A 53 20.15 -14.92 2.21
C ARG A 53 20.20 -13.40 2.33
N HIS A 54 19.29 -12.70 1.67
CA HIS A 54 19.22 -11.24 1.70
C HIS A 54 18.78 -10.72 3.06
N LEU A 55 17.85 -11.41 3.72
CA LEU A 55 17.44 -11.09 5.08
C LEU A 55 18.60 -11.29 6.07
N TYR A 56 19.34 -12.40 5.96
CA TYR A 56 20.49 -12.67 6.81
C TYR A 56 21.63 -11.66 6.63
N GLN A 57 21.86 -11.21 5.40
CA GLN A 57 22.81 -10.14 5.11
C GLN A 57 22.38 -8.82 5.74
N ALA A 58 21.08 -8.52 5.73
CA ALA A 58 20.51 -7.32 6.32
C ALA A 58 20.11 -7.47 7.81
N ARG A 59 20.50 -8.57 8.48
CA ARG A 59 19.95 -8.95 9.80
C ARG A 59 20.07 -7.88 10.89
N SER A 60 21.11 -7.05 10.84
CA SER A 60 21.33 -5.94 11.78
C SER A 60 20.34 -4.79 11.60
N GLU A 61 19.70 -4.69 10.43
CA GLU A 61 18.70 -3.68 10.09
C GLU A 61 17.26 -4.21 10.23
N LEU A 62 17.10 -5.48 10.63
CA LEU A 62 15.80 -6.11 10.76
C LEU A 62 15.19 -5.87 12.13
N SER A 63 13.90 -5.54 12.16
CA SER A 63 13.12 -5.41 13.38
C SER A 63 11.72 -5.99 13.20
N ILE A 64 11.05 -6.27 14.31
CA ILE A 64 9.65 -6.71 14.31
C ILE A 64 8.83 -5.67 15.05
N SER A 65 7.76 -5.17 14.43
CA SER A 65 6.78 -4.27 15.05
C SER A 65 5.38 -4.72 14.67
N ASP A 66 4.47 -4.81 15.64
CA ASP A 66 3.07 -5.19 15.41
C ASP A 66 2.89 -6.50 14.63
N GLY A 67 3.82 -7.45 14.81
CA GLY A 67 3.84 -8.72 14.08
C GLY A 67 4.28 -8.62 12.62
N LEU A 68 4.84 -7.48 12.19
CA LEU A 68 5.40 -7.26 10.86
C LEU A 68 6.91 -7.24 10.91
N LEU A 69 7.55 -7.92 9.95
CA LEU A 69 8.99 -7.84 9.75
C LEU A 69 9.34 -6.58 8.96
N LEU A 70 10.30 -5.81 9.48
CA LEU A 70 10.75 -4.53 8.93
C LEU A 70 12.23 -4.58 8.56
N LYS A 71 12.64 -3.76 7.58
CA LYS A 71 14.03 -3.39 7.29
C LYS A 71 14.17 -1.87 7.40
N GLY A 72 14.71 -1.39 8.52
CA GLY A 72 14.54 0.00 8.94
C GLY A 72 13.05 0.30 9.13
N ASP A 73 12.53 1.33 8.47
CA ASP A 73 11.11 1.74 8.57
C ASP A 73 10.20 1.10 7.51
N ARG A 74 10.70 0.13 6.74
CA ARG A 74 9.97 -0.46 5.60
C ARG A 74 9.48 -1.86 5.90
N ILE A 75 8.24 -2.15 5.54
CA ILE A 75 7.65 -3.47 5.70
C ILE A 75 8.22 -4.45 4.67
N ILE A 76 8.68 -5.60 5.13
CA ILE A 76 9.13 -6.69 4.27
C ILE A 76 7.93 -7.42 3.69
N ILE A 77 7.80 -7.41 2.37
CA ILE A 77 6.64 -7.97 1.68
C ILE A 77 6.94 -9.41 1.19
N PRO A 78 6.12 -10.40 1.58
CA PRO A 78 6.20 -11.76 1.04
C PRO A 78 6.02 -11.80 -0.46
N ALA A 79 6.66 -12.76 -1.13
CA ALA A 79 6.59 -12.95 -2.58
C ALA A 79 5.17 -13.01 -3.15
N THR A 80 4.23 -13.58 -2.39
CA THR A 80 2.81 -13.69 -2.77
C THR A 80 2.10 -12.35 -2.86
N LEU A 81 2.52 -11.36 -2.07
CA LEU A 81 1.90 -10.03 -1.99
C LEU A 81 2.62 -8.99 -2.86
N GLN A 82 3.83 -9.28 -3.35
CA GLN A 82 4.63 -8.33 -4.14
C GLN A 82 3.89 -7.81 -5.37
N LYS A 83 3.16 -8.67 -6.09
CA LYS A 83 2.38 -8.26 -7.28
C LYS A 83 1.31 -7.22 -6.94
N GLU A 84 0.59 -7.43 -5.83
CA GLU A 84 -0.44 -6.50 -5.38
C GLU A 84 0.17 -5.16 -4.94
N VAL A 85 1.23 -5.21 -4.13
CA VAL A 85 1.93 -4.02 -3.64
C VAL A 85 2.54 -3.21 -4.80
N LEU A 86 3.13 -3.88 -5.79
CA LEU A 86 3.61 -3.23 -7.01
C LEU A 86 2.49 -2.50 -7.77
N GLY A 87 1.31 -3.11 -7.86
CA GLY A 87 0.14 -2.46 -8.44
C GLY A 87 -0.25 -1.17 -7.71
N ARG A 88 -0.22 -1.18 -6.37
CA ARG A 88 -0.49 0.01 -5.54
C ARG A 88 0.58 1.09 -5.70
N ILE A 89 1.87 0.71 -5.73
CA ILE A 89 2.98 1.65 -5.96
C ILE A 89 2.82 2.36 -7.30
N HIS A 90 2.49 1.58 -8.34
CA HIS A 90 2.32 2.04 -9.72
C HIS A 90 1.02 2.80 -9.98
N GLN A 91 0.02 2.67 -9.09
CA GLN A 91 -1.27 3.33 -9.23
C GLN A 91 -1.09 4.82 -9.53
N GLY A 92 -1.77 5.31 -10.57
CA GLY A 92 -1.67 6.69 -11.03
C GLY A 92 -0.55 6.97 -12.05
N HIS A 93 0.23 5.95 -12.44
CA HIS A 93 1.20 6.02 -13.55
C HIS A 93 2.27 7.11 -13.38
N PHE A 94 2.80 7.27 -12.16
CA PHE A 94 3.67 8.37 -11.75
C PHE A 94 5.13 8.33 -12.28
N GLY A 95 5.47 7.37 -13.15
CA GLY A 95 6.84 7.17 -13.64
C GLY A 95 7.79 6.54 -12.62
N ILE A 96 9.04 6.31 -13.02
CA ILE A 96 10.00 5.47 -12.28
C ILE A 96 10.43 6.08 -10.94
N THR A 97 10.73 7.38 -10.91
CA THR A 97 11.24 8.07 -9.73
C THR A 97 10.24 8.03 -8.60
N LYS A 98 9.01 8.48 -8.83
CA LYS A 98 7.94 8.48 -7.82
C LYS A 98 7.56 7.08 -7.34
N CYS A 99 7.59 6.08 -8.22
CA CYS A 99 7.33 4.70 -7.79
C CYS A 99 8.44 4.17 -6.86
N ARG A 100 9.71 4.49 -7.14
CA ARG A 100 10.83 4.13 -6.27
C ARG A 100 10.77 4.87 -4.93
N GLU A 101 10.41 6.14 -4.93
CA GLU A 101 10.22 6.93 -3.70
C GLU A 101 9.13 6.33 -2.81
N ARG A 102 7.97 5.98 -3.38
CA ARG A 102 6.88 5.31 -2.66
C ARG A 102 7.30 3.98 -2.05
N ALA A 103 8.07 3.20 -2.80
CA ALA A 103 8.62 1.95 -2.29
C ALA A 103 9.60 2.21 -1.14
N ALA A 104 10.54 3.13 -1.34
CA ALA A 104 11.56 3.48 -0.36
C ALA A 104 10.99 4.01 0.96
N SER A 105 9.81 4.63 0.97
CA SER A 105 9.18 5.11 2.19
C SER A 105 8.26 4.10 2.89
N SER A 106 7.98 2.93 2.31
CA SER A 106 6.95 2.03 2.85
C SER A 106 7.28 0.54 2.86
N VAL A 107 7.94 0.01 1.82
CA VAL A 107 8.05 -1.45 1.62
C VAL A 107 9.41 -1.87 1.08
N TRP A 108 9.76 -3.13 1.34
CA TRP A 108 11.04 -3.69 0.87
C TRP A 108 10.93 -5.17 0.53
N TRP A 109 11.64 -5.57 -0.51
CA TRP A 109 12.07 -6.94 -0.77
C TRP A 109 13.31 -6.91 -1.68
N PRO A 110 14.09 -8.00 -1.74
CA PRO A 110 15.23 -8.08 -2.66
C PRO A 110 14.76 -7.92 -4.11
N GLY A 111 15.29 -6.93 -4.82
CA GLY A 111 14.96 -6.72 -6.23
C GLY A 111 13.78 -5.78 -6.52
N ILE A 112 13.13 -5.19 -5.51
CA ILE A 112 11.98 -4.27 -5.68
C ILE A 112 12.17 -3.20 -6.76
N ASN A 113 13.35 -2.59 -6.84
CA ASN A 113 13.63 -1.58 -7.86
C ASN A 113 13.61 -2.14 -9.29
N LYS A 114 14.05 -3.38 -9.49
CA LYS A 114 13.99 -4.08 -10.79
C LYS A 114 12.54 -4.39 -11.14
N ASP A 115 11.75 -4.84 -10.18
CA ASP A 115 10.34 -5.14 -10.40
C ASP A 115 9.53 -3.89 -10.75
N ILE A 116 9.80 -2.76 -10.09
CA ILE A 116 9.19 -1.47 -10.41
C ILE A 116 9.57 -1.05 -11.84
N SER A 117 10.85 -1.11 -12.21
CA SER A 117 11.30 -0.79 -13.57
C SER A 117 10.61 -1.67 -14.60
N ALA A 118 10.51 -2.98 -14.35
CA ALA A 118 9.86 -3.93 -15.25
C ALA A 118 8.35 -3.66 -15.39
N LEU A 119 7.67 -3.32 -14.30
CA LEU A 119 6.25 -2.97 -14.32
C LEU A 119 6.00 -1.71 -15.15
N ILE A 120 6.82 -0.68 -14.97
CA ILE A 120 6.68 0.58 -15.70
C ILE A 120 7.01 0.42 -17.18
N GLY A 121 8.05 -0.36 -17.50
CA GLY A 121 8.42 -0.68 -18.89
C GLY A 121 7.32 -1.42 -19.66
N LYS A 122 6.50 -2.21 -18.96
CA LYS A 122 5.35 -2.92 -19.54
C LYS A 122 4.05 -2.11 -19.53
N CYS A 123 4.04 -0.93 -18.89
CA CYS A 123 2.84 -0.12 -18.75
C CYS A 123 2.68 0.85 -19.91
N ARG A 124 1.71 0.59 -20.80
CA ARG A 124 1.39 1.44 -21.96
C ARG A 124 1.25 2.92 -21.60
N VAL A 125 0.46 3.24 -20.57
CA VAL A 125 0.22 4.63 -20.14
C VAL A 125 1.51 5.32 -19.67
N CYS A 126 2.39 4.60 -18.97
CA CYS A 126 3.67 5.17 -18.57
C CYS A 126 4.62 5.35 -19.76
N GLN A 127 4.61 4.44 -20.73
CA GLN A 127 5.44 4.54 -21.93
C GLN A 127 4.99 5.71 -22.82
N GLU A 128 3.69 5.88 -23.04
CA GLU A 128 3.14 7.01 -23.81
C GLU A 128 3.53 8.37 -23.20
N LYS A 129 3.48 8.50 -21.87
CA LYS A 129 3.87 9.73 -21.15
C LYS A 129 5.38 10.01 -21.12
N GLN A 130 6.22 9.02 -21.43
CA GLN A 130 7.68 9.20 -21.48
C GLN A 130 8.17 9.68 -22.86
N SER A 131 7.34 9.52 -23.90
CA SER A 131 7.66 9.87 -25.29
C SER A 131 7.13 11.24 -25.73
N SER A 132 6.52 12.03 -24.83
CA SER A 132 6.02 13.39 -25.10
C SER A 132 6.89 14.42 -24.41
#